data_AF-A0A7W8DXW2-F1
#
_entry.id   AF-A0A7W8DXW2-F1
#
_cell.length_a   1.000
_cell.length_b   1.000
_cell.length_c   1.000
_cell.angle_alpha   90.00
_cell.angle_beta   90.00
_cell.angle_gamma   90.00
#
_symmetry.space_group_name_H-M   'P 1'
#
loop_
_entity.id
_entity.type
_entity.pdbx_description
1 polymer ?
#
loop_
_entity_poly.entity_id
_entity_poly.type
_entity_poly.pdbx_seq_one_letter_code
_entity_poly.pdbx_strand_id
1 'polypeptide(L)'
;MAMMGAAGGLFVAAHLGRGSVELLGFPVVILAATIYAFIGFYLGIDLPPDAAPRADNVATPRVKWIERLSASGTFFAALAVFVSVWNIILDGQPNSLATLLVGGGFVIGVTMQIAAGSIARARA
;
A
#
# COMPACT_ATOMS: atom_id res chain seq x y z
N MET A 1 1.77 1.30 12.28
CA MET A 1 0.93 1.68 11.11
C MET A 1 0.29 0.50 10.37
N ALA A 2 0.73 -0.74 10.59
CA ALA A 2 0.20 -1.94 9.92
C ALA A 2 -1.32 -2.14 10.04
N MET A 3 -1.91 -1.93 11.23
CA MET A 3 -3.37 -2.03 11.43
C MET A 3 -4.16 -0.96 10.65
N MET A 4 -3.60 0.24 10.49
CA MET A 4 -4.19 1.29 9.65
C MET A 4 -4.12 0.92 8.17
N GLY A 5 -3.01 0.30 7.74
CA GLY A 5 -2.86 -0.28 6.41
C GLY A 5 -3.87 -1.40 6.15
N ALA A 6 -4.12 -2.29 7.11
CA ALA A 6 -5.12 -3.35 7.01
C ALA A 6 -6.54 -2.77 6.85
N ALA A 7 -6.92 -1.82 7.71
CA ALA A 7 -8.21 -1.13 7.60
C ALA A 7 -8.36 -0.43 6.24
N GLY A 8 -7.32 0.28 5.79
CA GLY A 8 -7.30 0.89 4.46
C GLY A 8 -7.44 -0.13 3.33
N GLY A 9 -6.69 -1.22 3.37
CA GLY A 9 -6.77 -2.30 2.38
C GLY A 9 -8.14 -2.96 2.32
N LEU A 10 -8.85 -3.07 3.46
CA LEU A 10 -10.23 -3.52 3.49
C LEU A 10 -11.17 -2.57 2.74
N PHE A 11 -11.01 -1.25 2.88
CA PHE A 11 -11.81 -0.28 2.12
C PHE A 11 -11.52 -0.33 0.63
N VAL A 12 -10.26 -0.49 0.23
CA VAL A 12 -9.90 -0.69 -1.18
C VAL A 12 -10.53 -1.96 -1.72
N ALA A 13 -10.43 -3.06 -0.99
CA ALA A 13 -11.02 -4.32 -1.37
C ALA A 13 -12.56 -4.24 -1.48
N ALA A 14 -13.23 -3.58 -0.54
CA ALA A 14 -14.66 -3.36 -0.58
C ALA A 14 -15.08 -2.49 -1.78
N HIS A 15 -14.28 -1.48 -2.13
CA HIS A 15 -14.47 -0.67 -3.33
C HIS A 15 -14.32 -1.51 -4.61
N LEU A 16 -13.29 -2.36 -4.67
CA LEU A 16 -13.06 -3.27 -5.79
C LEU A 16 -14.20 -4.28 -5.96
N GLY A 17 -14.75 -4.79 -4.85
CA GLY A 17 -15.89 -5.70 -4.85
C GLY A 17 -17.24 -5.08 -5.25
N ARG A 18 -17.37 -3.74 -5.20
CA ARG A 18 -18.52 -3.01 -5.76
C ARG A 18 -18.42 -2.80 -7.28
N GLY A 19 -17.25 -3.03 -7.87
CA GLY A 19 -17.05 -2.92 -9.32
C GLY A 19 -17.63 -4.12 -10.09
N SER A 20 -17.82 -3.96 -11.39
CA SER A 20 -18.40 -5.00 -12.27
C SER A 20 -17.46 -6.18 -12.57
N VAL A 21 -16.39 -6.35 -11.80
CA VAL A 21 -15.42 -7.45 -11.96
C VAL A 21 -15.72 -8.50 -10.89
N GLU A 22 -16.46 -9.55 -11.25
CA GLU A 22 -16.92 -10.59 -10.32
C GLU A 22 -15.79 -11.20 -9.49
N LEU A 23 -14.59 -11.34 -10.06
CA LEU A 23 -13.42 -11.88 -9.38
C LEU A 23 -12.97 -11.04 -8.17
N LEU A 24 -13.18 -9.73 -8.19
CA LEU A 24 -12.75 -8.82 -7.13
C LEU A 24 -13.72 -8.78 -5.94
N GLY A 25 -14.94 -9.29 -6.11
CA GLY A 25 -15.96 -9.36 -5.06
C GLY A 25 -15.84 -10.56 -4.13
N PHE A 26 -14.99 -11.54 -4.44
CA PHE A 26 -14.87 -12.73 -3.60
C PHE A 26 -14.28 -12.39 -2.22
N PRO A 27 -14.86 -12.90 -1.11
CA PRO A 27 -14.36 -12.66 0.24
C PRO A 27 -12.89 -13.01 0.43
N VAL A 28 -12.40 -14.04 -0.27
CA VAL A 28 -10.98 -14.44 -0.24
C VAL A 28 -10.06 -13.39 -0.86
N VAL A 29 -10.49 -12.71 -1.93
CA VAL A 29 -9.72 -11.64 -2.59
C VAL A 29 -9.68 -10.41 -1.70
N ILE A 30 -10.80 -10.10 -1.04
CA ILE A 30 -10.88 -9.02 -0.07
C ILE A 30 -9.92 -9.26 1.11
N LEU A 31 -9.98 -10.46 1.70
CA LEU A 31 -9.09 -10.87 2.78
C LEU A 31 -7.62 -10.82 2.36
N ALA A 32 -7.30 -11.32 1.16
CA ALA A 32 -5.95 -11.30 0.63
C ALA A 32 -5.43 -9.86 0.45
N ALA A 33 -6.23 -8.95 -0.09
CA ALA A 33 -5.86 -7.54 -0.25
C ALA A 33 -5.63 -6.84 1.09
N THR A 34 -6.46 -7.11 2.10
CA THR A 34 -6.28 -6.61 3.48
C THR A 34 -4.99 -7.10 4.11
N ILE A 35 -4.69 -8.41 4.02
CA ILE A 35 -3.45 -8.99 4.54
C ILE A 35 -2.25 -8.45 3.80
N TYR A 36 -2.35 -8.31 2.48
CA TYR A 36 -1.30 -7.76 1.65
C TYR A 36 -0.96 -6.31 2.04
N ALA A 37 -1.97 -5.49 2.29
CA ALA A 37 -1.81 -4.13 2.80
C ALA A 37 -1.15 -4.09 4.17
N PHE A 38 -1.59 -4.97 5.08
CA PHE A 38 -1.02 -5.11 6.42
C PHE A 38 0.48 -5.41 6.33
N ILE A 39 0.87 -6.38 5.49
CA ILE A 39 2.26 -6.76 5.28
C ILE A 39 3.06 -5.60 4.70
N GLY A 40 2.55 -4.89 3.69
CA GLY A 40 3.27 -3.76 3.11
C GLY A 40 3.49 -2.62 4.09
N PHE A 41 2.46 -2.21 4.82
CA PHE A 41 2.57 -1.14 5.81
C PHE A 41 3.44 -1.54 7.01
N TYR A 42 3.45 -2.82 7.39
CA TYR A 42 4.38 -3.33 8.40
C TYR A 42 5.82 -3.29 7.87
N LEU A 43 6.06 -3.84 6.68
CA LEU A 43 7.40 -4.02 6.16
C LEU A 43 8.05 -2.71 5.70
N GLY A 44 7.28 -1.79 5.12
CA GLY A 44 7.80 -0.56 4.49
C GLY A 44 7.91 0.65 5.42
N ILE A 45 7.03 0.76 6.42
CA ILE A 45 7.00 1.92 7.35
C ILE A 45 7.83 1.62 8.61
N ASP A 46 7.80 0.39 9.13
CA ASP A 46 8.66 -0.02 10.26
C ASP A 46 10.05 -0.44 9.74
N LEU A 47 10.73 0.49 9.05
CA LEU A 47 12.12 0.30 8.64
C LEU A 47 13.00 0.30 9.90
N PRO A 48 13.95 -0.66 10.07
CA PRO A 48 14.83 -0.68 11.23
C PRO A 48 15.58 0.66 11.37
N PRO A 49 15.65 1.27 12.57
CA PRO A 49 16.40 2.50 12.80
C PRO A 49 17.87 2.41 12.39
N ASP A 50 18.44 1.21 12.36
CA ASP A 50 19.82 0.96 11.93
C ASP A 50 20.03 1.14 10.41
N ALA A 51 18.94 1.11 9.62
CA ALA A 51 18.94 1.48 8.21
C ALA A 51 18.65 2.97 7.99
N ALA A 52 18.12 3.67 8.99
CA ALA A 52 18.05 5.12 8.99
C ALA A 52 19.43 5.69 9.36
N PRO A 53 19.88 6.81 8.78
CA PRO A 53 21.18 7.35 9.10
C PRO A 53 21.21 7.66 10.60
N ARG A 54 22.12 7.00 11.34
CA ARG A 54 22.72 7.63 12.53
C ARG A 54 23.03 9.07 12.12
N ALA A 55 22.77 10.03 13.00
CA ALA A 55 22.90 11.47 12.74
C ALA A 55 24.31 11.92 12.28
N ASP A 56 25.23 10.99 12.05
CA ASP A 56 26.56 11.15 11.49
C ASP A 56 26.55 10.90 9.96
N ASN A 57 25.97 11.86 9.24
CA ASN A 57 26.52 12.50 8.03
C ASN A 57 27.10 11.71 6.84
N VAL A 58 26.77 10.44 6.56
CA VAL A 58 26.88 9.88 5.19
C VAL A 58 25.78 8.85 4.89
N ALA A 59 24.55 9.32 4.69
CA ALA A 59 23.53 8.47 4.05
C ALA A 59 23.96 8.19 2.60
N THR A 60 24.37 6.95 2.29
CA THR A 60 24.71 6.61 0.91
C THR A 60 23.51 6.88 -0.02
N PRO A 61 23.70 7.32 -1.28
CA PRO A 61 22.61 7.64 -2.19
C PRO A 61 21.55 6.53 -2.30
N ARG A 62 21.96 5.27 -2.16
CA ARG A 62 21.10 4.09 -2.14
C ARG A 62 20.12 4.03 -0.97
N VAL A 63 20.54 4.40 0.25
CA VAL A 63 19.64 4.43 1.42
C VAL A 63 18.55 5.47 1.23
N LYS A 64 18.90 6.65 0.71
CA LYS A 64 17.96 7.72 0.36
C LYS A 64 16.98 7.30 -0.75
N TRP A 65 17.39 6.45 -1.69
CA TRP A 65 16.49 5.90 -2.71
C TRP A 65 15.50 4.89 -2.14
N ILE A 66 15.93 4.03 -1.19
CA ILE A 66 15.05 3.03 -0.55
C ILE A 66 13.95 3.73 0.26
N GLU A 67 14.31 4.77 1.02
CA GLU A 67 13.35 5.58 1.78
C GLU A 67 12.33 6.28 0.87
N ARG A 68 12.80 6.91 -0.22
CA ARG A 68 11.92 7.53 -1.23
C ARG A 68 10.97 6.54 -1.87
N LEU A 69 11.43 5.32 -2.16
CA LEU A 69 10.60 4.27 -2.76
C LEU A 69 9.50 3.81 -1.79
N SER A 70 9.83 3.64 -0.50
CA SER A 70 8.84 3.32 0.52
C SER A 70 7.81 4.45 0.71
N ALA A 71 8.28 5.70 0.74
CA ALA A 71 7.41 6.88 0.84
C ALA A 71 6.46 6.99 -0.35
N SER A 72 6.95 6.78 -1.58
CA SER A 72 6.08 6.75 -2.77
C SER A 72 5.07 5.61 -2.71
N GLY A 73 5.48 4.43 -2.25
CA GLY A 73 4.57 3.30 -2.08
C GLY A 73 3.47 3.56 -1.05
N THR A 74 3.80 4.26 0.03
CA THR A 74 2.84 4.70 1.05
C THR A 74 1.86 5.72 0.49
N PHE A 75 2.34 6.69 -0.29
CA PHE A 75 1.51 7.69 -0.94
C PHE A 75 0.48 7.06 -1.89
N PHE A 76 0.91 6.18 -2.81
CA PHE A 76 -0.01 5.53 -3.75
C PHE A 76 -1.03 4.63 -3.05
N ALA A 77 -0.61 3.87 -2.03
CA ALA A 77 -1.52 3.05 -1.25
C ALA A 77 -2.56 3.91 -0.51
N ALA A 78 -2.12 4.99 0.16
CA ALA A 78 -3.03 5.89 0.88
C ALA A 78 -4.00 6.62 -0.07
N LEU A 79 -3.53 7.03 -1.25
CA LEU A 79 -4.38 7.64 -2.27
C LEU A 79 -5.48 6.67 -2.74
N ALA A 80 -5.13 5.40 -2.99
CA ALA A 80 -6.10 4.40 -3.38
C ALA A 80 -7.14 4.12 -2.27
N VAL A 81 -6.71 4.09 -1.00
CA VAL A 81 -7.60 4.01 0.16
C VAL A 81 -8.55 5.20 0.20
N PHE A 82 -8.04 6.42 0.05
CA PHE A 82 -8.83 7.64 0.06
C PHE A 82 -9.90 7.63 -1.04
N VAL A 83 -9.52 7.32 -2.28
CA VAL A 83 -10.46 7.24 -3.42
C VAL A 83 -11.51 6.16 -3.17
N SER A 84 -11.11 5.02 -2.61
CA SER A 84 -12.03 3.92 -2.28
C SER A 84 -13.08 4.34 -1.25
N VAL A 85 -12.64 4.94 -0.14
CA VAL A 85 -13.52 5.44 0.93
C VAL A 85 -14.45 6.54 0.40
N TRP A 86 -13.91 7.49 -0.36
CA TRP A 86 -14.69 8.56 -0.98
C TRP A 86 -15.83 8.02 -1.84
N ASN A 87 -15.52 7.07 -2.72
CA ASN A 87 -16.53 6.48 -3.59
C ASN A 87 -17.55 5.61 -2.84
N ILE A 88 -17.13 4.96 -1.74
CA ILE A 88 -18.06 4.23 -0.86
C ILE A 88 -19.03 5.21 -0.18
N ILE A 89 -18.53 6.33 0.35
CA ILE A 89 -19.36 7.33 1.06
C ILE A 89 -20.35 8.02 0.14
N LEU A 90 -19.94 8.33 -1.10
CA LEU A 90 -20.82 8.99 -2.08
C LEU A 90 -21.74 8.04 -2.83
N ASP A 91 -21.72 6.74 -2.52
CA ASP A 91 -22.41 5.69 -3.27
C ASP A 91 -22.20 5.77 -4.80
N GLY A 92 -21.02 6.24 -5.21
CA GLY A 92 -20.67 6.32 -6.62
C GLY A 92 -20.57 4.93 -7.22
N GLN A 93 -21.19 4.70 -8.38
CA GLN A 93 -20.98 3.48 -9.16
C GLN A 93 -19.60 3.57 -9.81
N PRO A 94 -18.60 2.81 -9.36
CA PRO A 94 -17.28 2.92 -9.92
C PRO A 94 -17.30 2.29 -11.31
N ASN A 95 -16.90 3.05 -12.33
CA ASN A 95 -16.68 2.50 -13.65
C ASN A 95 -15.47 1.52 -13.61
N SER A 96 -15.49 0.50 -14.46
CA SER A 96 -14.49 -0.58 -14.39
C SER A 96 -13.05 -0.09 -14.56
N LEU A 97 -12.83 0.97 -15.34
CA LEU A 97 -11.50 1.58 -15.52
C LEU A 97 -10.99 2.24 -14.24
N ALA A 98 -11.83 3.00 -13.52
CA ALA A 98 -11.47 3.62 -12.25
C ALA A 98 -11.19 2.55 -11.18
N THR A 99 -12.01 1.50 -11.11
CA THR A 99 -11.78 0.35 -10.23
C THR A 99 -10.41 -0.29 -10.49
N LEU A 100 -10.05 -0.51 -11.76
CA LEU A 100 -8.76 -1.08 -12.15
C LEU A 100 -7.58 -0.14 -11.83
N LEU A 101 -7.74 1.18 -12.05
CA LEU A 101 -6.70 2.16 -11.73
C LEU A 101 -6.45 2.26 -10.23
N VAL A 102 -7.51 2.26 -9.42
CA VAL A 102 -7.42 2.29 -7.95
C VAL A 102 -6.79 1.00 -7.42
N GLY A 103 -7.26 -0.16 -7.88
CA GLY A 103 -6.70 -1.45 -7.50
C GLY A 103 -5.25 -1.62 -7.94
N GLY A 104 -4.93 -1.23 -9.19
CA GLY A 104 -3.57 -1.28 -9.72
C GLY A 104 -2.61 -0.35 -8.96
N GLY A 105 -3.01 0.91 -8.73
CA GLY A 105 -2.23 1.87 -7.94
C GLY A 105 -1.99 1.39 -6.51
N PHE A 106 -3.01 0.78 -5.90
CA PHE A 106 -2.89 0.16 -4.59
C PHE A 106 -1.87 -0.98 -4.57
N VAL A 107 -1.98 -1.93 -5.50
CA VAL A 107 -1.06 -3.08 -5.58
C VAL A 107 0.38 -2.62 -5.83
N ILE A 108 0.57 -1.69 -6.77
CA ILE A 108 1.89 -1.12 -7.07
C ILE A 108 2.47 -0.45 -5.82
N GLY A 109 1.68 0.37 -5.12
CA GLY A 109 2.11 1.08 -3.92
C GLY A 109 2.54 0.14 -2.79
N VAL A 110 1.73 -0.87 -2.50
CA VAL A 110 2.04 -1.87 -1.47
C VAL A 110 3.25 -2.72 -1.88
N THR A 111 3.39 -3.08 -3.16
CA THR A 111 4.58 -3.80 -3.67
C THR A 111 5.86 -3.00 -3.43
N MET A 112 5.84 -1.70 -3.72
CA MET A 112 6.99 -0.81 -3.49
C MET A 112 7.38 -0.75 -2.01
N GLN A 113 6.41 -0.70 -1.10
CA GLN A 113 6.68 -0.74 0.36
C GLN A 113 7.33 -2.06 0.79
N ILE A 114 6.80 -3.20 0.33
CA ILE A 114 7.35 -4.53 0.63
C ILE A 114 8.79 -4.66 0.11
N ALA A 115 9.03 -4.22 -1.14
CA ALA A 115 10.35 -4.25 -1.76
C ALA A 115 11.34 -3.35 -1.01
N ALA A 116 10.98 -2.10 -0.73
CA ALA A 116 11.84 -1.18 0.02
C ALA A 116 12.15 -1.71 1.43
N GLY A 117 11.12 -2.20 2.12
CA GLY A 117 11.23 -2.77 3.46
C GLY A 117 12.13 -4.00 3.54
N SER A 118 11.95 -4.95 2.62
CA SER A 118 12.77 -6.16 2.55
C SER A 118 14.23 -5.85 2.21
N ILE A 119 14.48 -4.94 1.26
CA ILE A 119 15.84 -4.52 0.90
C ILE A 119 16.53 -3.82 2.07
N ALA A 120 15.81 -3.00 2.85
CA ALA A 120 16.39 -2.35 4.02
C ALA A 120 16.78 -3.35 5.11
N ARG A 121 15.89 -4.32 5.43
CA ARG A 121 16.17 -5.36 6.43
C ARG A 121 17.29 -6.32 6.04
N ALA A 122 17.42 -6.67 4.76
CA ALA A 122 18.51 -7.52 4.29
C ALA A 122 19.90 -6.85 4.36
N ARG A 123 19.95 -5.56 4.68
CA ARG A 123 21.18 -4.75 4.74
C ARG A 123 21.53 -4.26 6.15
N ALA A 124 20.63 -4.45 7.12
CA ALA A 124 20.88 -4.21 8.55
C ALA A 124 21.57 -5.44 9.15
#